data_AF-A0A6L6WJC4-F1
#
_entry.id   AF-A0A6L6WJC4-F1
#
_cell.length_a   1.000
_cell.length_b   1.000
_cell.length_c   1.000
_cell.angle_alpha   90.00
_cell.angle_beta   90.00
_cell.angle_gamma   90.00
#
_symmetry.space_group_name_H-M   'P 1'
#
loop_
_entity.id
_entity.type
_entity.pdbx_description
1 polymer ?
#
loop_
_entity_poly.entity_id
_entity_poly.type
_entity_poly.pdbx_seq_one_letter_code
_entity_poly.pdbx_strand_id
1 'polypeptide(L)'
;MSADFPTIGSVAKFLRYGAAGYGYPYSCSILHWVEGAPIDATALITDPILARDLGQYLGKLQQSPTLTGLLPGVENFYRGGDLRVYETETLSALKQLKTQCQGSLLRIWEQALTSTWQSPPVWVHGDIAPRNLLTTNGRLSGVIDFGLVAVGDPACDLVIAWTHLDKTCRKEFASALPLGLDCWQRAMGWALWNAAIVLAGEAAPAEQTAVAKRVLDLLAEDQSFLQNNS
;
A
#
# COMPACT_ATOMS: atom_id res chain seq x y z
N MET A 1 21.39 18.07 0.07
CA MET A 1 20.49 18.38 -1.06
C MET A 1 19.11 17.89 -0.66
N SER A 2 18.16 18.80 -0.41
CA SER A 2 16.78 18.42 -0.15
C SER A 2 16.18 17.93 -1.47
N ALA A 3 15.70 16.69 -1.49
CA ALA A 3 14.77 16.29 -2.54
C ALA A 3 13.48 17.08 -2.30
N ASP A 4 13.16 18.00 -3.21
CA ASP A 4 11.90 18.72 -3.18
C ASP A 4 10.79 17.72 -3.54
N PHE A 5 9.97 17.37 -2.54
CA PHE A 5 8.81 16.51 -2.70
C PHE A 5 7.68 17.26 -3.43
N PRO A 6 6.77 16.55 -4.12
CA PRO A 6 5.88 17.16 -5.10
C PRO A 6 4.79 18.03 -4.48
N THR A 7 4.34 19.05 -5.21
CA THR A 7 3.30 20.05 -4.86
C THR A 7 1.84 19.55 -4.84
N ILE A 8 1.61 18.24 -4.80
CA ILE A 8 0.32 17.65 -4.39
C ILE A 8 0.67 16.76 -3.20
N GLY A 9 0.18 17.09 -2.00
CA GLY A 9 0.53 16.43 -0.75
C GLY A 9 1.87 16.89 -0.15
N SER A 10 1.85 17.58 0.99
CA SER A 10 3.08 17.86 1.74
C SER A 10 3.59 16.59 2.42
N VAL A 11 4.91 16.38 2.35
CA VAL A 11 5.62 15.36 3.12
C VAL A 11 6.24 16.02 4.34
N ALA A 12 6.23 15.33 5.48
CA ALA A 12 6.82 15.84 6.72
C ALA A 12 8.32 16.12 6.54
N LYS A 13 8.73 17.38 6.76
CA LYS A 13 10.13 17.79 6.65
C LYS A 13 10.87 17.49 7.95
N PHE A 14 11.93 16.69 7.90
CA PHE A 14 12.76 16.42 9.07
C PHE A 14 13.38 17.70 9.64
N LEU A 15 13.31 17.86 10.96
CA LEU A 15 13.94 18.95 11.70
C LEU A 15 15.24 18.51 12.37
N ARG A 16 15.14 17.51 13.25
CA ARG A 16 16.26 17.01 14.06
C ARG A 16 15.89 15.69 14.74
N TYR A 17 16.91 15.00 15.23
CA TYR A 17 16.71 13.90 16.16
C TYR A 17 16.46 14.45 17.57
N GLY A 18 15.56 13.82 18.30
CA GLY A 18 15.46 13.92 19.76
C GLY A 18 16.18 12.75 20.41
N ALA A 19 16.85 13.02 21.53
CA ALA A 19 17.47 11.99 22.36
C ALA A 19 16.44 11.43 23.36
N ALA A 20 16.71 10.21 23.84
CA ALA A 20 16.00 9.66 25.00
C ALA A 20 16.06 10.63 26.18
N GLY A 21 14.95 10.79 26.88
CA GLY A 21 14.84 11.78 27.97
C GLY A 21 13.40 11.98 28.43
N TYR A 22 13.23 12.66 29.55
CA TYR A 22 11.92 13.01 30.12
C TYR A 22 10.97 11.82 30.31
N GLY A 23 11.52 10.63 30.62
CA GLY A 23 10.75 9.39 30.80
C GLY A 23 10.49 8.59 29.52
N TYR A 24 10.89 9.09 28.34
CA TYR A 24 10.84 8.34 27.09
C TYR A 24 12.23 7.75 26.76
N PRO A 25 12.36 6.41 26.66
CA PRO A 25 13.67 5.75 26.62
C PRO A 25 14.27 5.65 25.21
N TYR A 26 13.55 6.06 24.17
CA TYR A 26 13.99 5.90 22.78
C TYR A 26 14.36 7.23 22.13
N SER A 27 15.25 7.18 21.14
CA SER A 27 15.47 8.29 20.23
C SER A 27 14.23 8.53 19.38
N CYS A 28 13.99 9.78 18.98
CA CYS A 28 12.87 10.13 18.12
C CYS A 28 13.31 11.05 16.98
N SER A 29 12.48 11.15 15.95
CA SER A 29 12.63 12.15 14.90
C SER A 29 11.60 13.25 15.12
N ILE A 30 12.04 14.50 15.05
CA ILE A 30 11.17 15.68 15.09
C ILE A 30 11.00 16.13 13.65
N LEU A 31 9.76 16.29 13.21
CA LEU A 31 9.42 16.70 11.84
C LEU A 31 8.52 17.94 11.86
N HIS A 32 8.46 18.66 10.73
CA HIS A 32 7.44 19.66 10.50
C HIS A 32 6.07 19.00 10.49
N TRP A 33 5.13 19.70 11.13
CA TRP A 33 3.73 19.35 11.03
C TRP A 33 3.25 19.47 9.58
N VAL A 34 2.43 18.51 9.17
CA VAL A 34 1.78 18.46 7.86
C VAL A 34 0.31 18.75 8.10
N GLU A 35 -0.21 19.82 7.51
CA GLU A 35 -1.61 20.23 7.73
C GLU A 35 -2.61 19.24 7.11
N GLY A 36 -3.69 18.99 7.83
CA GLY A 36 -4.79 18.10 7.44
C GLY A 36 -5.21 17.15 8.54
N ALA A 37 -6.33 16.46 8.32
CA ALA A 37 -6.85 15.44 9.23
C ALA A 37 -6.64 14.04 8.63
N PRO A 38 -6.18 13.05 9.41
CA PRO A 38 -6.08 11.68 8.93
C PRO A 38 -7.47 11.11 8.63
N ILE A 39 -7.54 10.24 7.63
CA ILE A 39 -8.76 9.48 7.37
C ILE A 39 -8.90 8.40 8.45
N ASP A 40 -10.14 8.13 8.87
CA ASP A 40 -10.43 7.02 9.76
C ASP A 40 -9.90 5.70 9.19
N ALA A 41 -9.18 4.93 10.03
CA ALA A 41 -8.47 3.73 9.62
C ALA A 41 -9.39 2.64 9.03
N THR A 42 -10.68 2.66 9.38
CA THR A 42 -11.67 1.67 8.92
C THR A 42 -12.50 2.16 7.74
N ALA A 43 -12.38 3.44 7.38
CA ALA A 43 -13.23 4.05 6.37
C ALA A 43 -13.04 3.38 5.00
N LEU A 44 -14.17 3.23 4.30
CA LEU A 44 -14.19 3.01 2.87
C LEU A 44 -14.19 4.38 2.19
N ILE A 45 -13.19 4.65 1.36
CA ILE A 45 -13.07 5.85 0.55
C ILE A 45 -14.05 5.73 -0.63
N THR A 46 -15.01 6.64 -0.64
CA THR A 46 -16.09 6.75 -1.63
C THR A 46 -16.06 8.08 -2.40
N ASP A 47 -15.03 8.91 -2.17
CA ASP A 47 -14.78 10.14 -2.90
C ASP A 47 -13.81 9.90 -4.08
N PRO A 48 -14.29 9.98 -5.34
CA PRO A 48 -13.47 9.83 -6.54
C PRO A 48 -12.31 10.82 -6.64
N ILE A 49 -12.48 12.03 -6.12
CA ILE A 49 -11.46 13.10 -6.21
C ILE A 49 -10.28 12.73 -5.33
N LEU A 50 -10.53 12.28 -4.10
CA LEU A 50 -9.50 11.84 -3.18
C LEU A 50 -8.74 10.63 -3.73
N ALA A 51 -9.45 9.66 -4.32
CA ALA A 51 -8.83 8.49 -4.94
C ALA A 51 -7.91 8.87 -6.12
N ARG A 52 -8.36 9.81 -6.96
CA ARG A 52 -7.57 10.39 -8.04
C ARG A 52 -6.33 11.14 -7.52
N ASP A 53 -6.49 11.96 -6.49
CA ASP A 53 -5.38 12.70 -5.87
C ASP A 53 -4.29 11.73 -5.34
N LEU A 54 -4.70 10.60 -4.74
CA LEU A 54 -3.78 9.57 -4.28
C LEU A 54 -3.02 8.90 -5.42
N GLY A 55 -3.70 8.58 -6.53
CA GLY A 55 -3.06 8.01 -7.72
C GLY A 55 -2.02 8.97 -8.30
N GLN A 56 -2.36 10.26 -8.41
CA GLN A 56 -1.44 11.31 -8.86
C GLN A 56 -0.26 11.49 -7.90
N TYR A 57 -0.50 11.42 -6.59
CA TYR A 57 0.55 11.49 -5.57
C TYR A 57 1.57 10.37 -5.76
N LEU A 58 1.12 9.11 -5.84
CA LEU A 58 1.99 7.96 -6.04
C LEU A 58 2.74 8.04 -7.38
N GLY A 59 2.07 8.49 -8.44
CA GLY A 59 2.74 8.71 -9.73
C GLY A 59 3.89 9.71 -9.64
N LYS A 60 3.72 10.81 -8.89
CA LYS A 60 4.79 11.79 -8.65
C LYS A 60 5.89 11.25 -7.73
N LEU A 61 5.53 10.48 -6.70
CA LEU A 61 6.50 9.82 -5.83
C LEU A 61 7.41 8.90 -6.66
N GLN A 62 6.82 8.09 -7.55
CA GLN A 62 7.54 7.15 -8.40
C GLN A 62 8.43 7.83 -9.45
N GLN A 63 8.06 9.02 -9.92
CA GLN A 63 8.87 9.83 -10.85
C GLN A 63 9.99 10.63 -10.17
N SER A 64 9.98 10.71 -8.84
CA SER A 64 10.98 11.48 -8.10
C SER A 64 12.35 10.77 -8.14
N PRO A 65 13.47 11.52 -8.21
CA PRO A 65 14.79 10.92 -8.21
C PRO A 65 14.99 10.03 -6.99
N THR A 66 15.38 8.78 -7.22
CA THR A 66 15.66 7.81 -6.15
C THR A 66 17.07 7.99 -5.60
N LEU A 67 17.24 7.62 -4.33
CA LEU A 67 18.54 7.53 -3.69
C LEU A 67 18.99 6.07 -3.67
N THR A 68 20.29 5.84 -3.76
CA THR A 68 20.86 4.51 -3.57
C THR A 68 20.84 4.13 -2.08
N GLY A 69 20.47 2.89 -1.76
CA GLY A 69 20.72 2.28 -0.44
C GLY A 69 19.49 2.00 0.43
N LEU A 70 18.29 2.45 0.05
CA LEU A 70 17.04 2.04 0.71
C LEU A 70 16.41 0.87 -0.06
N LEU A 71 16.96 -0.33 0.15
CA LEU A 71 16.53 -1.53 -0.56
C LEU A 71 15.40 -2.26 0.20
N PRO A 72 14.61 -3.09 -0.47
CA PRO A 72 13.69 -4.01 0.20
C PRO A 72 14.45 -5.03 1.07
N GLY A 73 14.02 -5.20 2.32
CA GLY A 73 14.69 -6.03 3.31
C GLY A 73 13.84 -6.32 4.55
N VAL A 74 14.43 -6.98 5.55
CA VAL A 74 13.72 -7.34 6.79
C VAL A 74 13.21 -6.10 7.52
N GLU A 75 13.99 -5.02 7.47
CA GLU A 75 13.74 -3.73 8.13
C GLU A 75 12.49 -3.01 7.65
N ASN A 76 12.07 -3.23 6.40
CA ASN A 76 10.86 -2.66 5.83
C ASN A 76 9.84 -3.73 5.43
N PHE A 77 9.94 -4.95 5.98
CA PHE A 77 9.08 -6.08 5.63
C PHE A 77 9.01 -6.28 4.10
N TYR A 78 10.17 -6.23 3.46
CA TYR A 78 10.36 -6.46 2.03
C TYR A 78 9.47 -5.60 1.13
N ARG A 79 8.99 -4.44 1.61
CA ARG A 79 8.21 -3.51 0.78
C ARG A 79 9.08 -3.04 -0.38
N GLY A 80 8.49 -3.04 -1.58
CA GLY A 80 9.22 -2.82 -2.82
C GLY A 80 10.02 -4.03 -3.33
N GLY A 81 9.98 -5.17 -2.66
CA GLY A 81 10.72 -6.40 -3.03
C GLY A 81 9.89 -7.42 -3.80
N ASP A 82 10.49 -8.59 -4.05
CA ASP A 82 9.80 -9.73 -4.66
C ASP A 82 8.79 -10.34 -3.67
N LEU A 83 7.51 -10.39 -4.10
CA LEU A 83 6.40 -10.94 -3.33
C LEU A 83 6.62 -12.41 -2.92
N ARG A 84 7.45 -13.18 -3.63
CA ARG A 84 7.80 -14.57 -3.32
C ARG A 84 8.31 -14.79 -1.90
N VAL A 85 8.88 -13.76 -1.26
CA VAL A 85 9.30 -13.85 0.14
C VAL A 85 8.17 -14.30 1.08
N TYR A 86 6.91 -14.05 0.68
CA TYR A 86 5.71 -14.41 1.43
C TYR A 86 5.00 -15.68 0.95
N GLU A 87 5.60 -16.46 0.04
CA GLU A 87 4.95 -17.62 -0.58
C GLU A 87 4.55 -18.70 0.42
N THR A 88 5.51 -19.16 1.24
CA THR A 88 5.25 -20.20 2.24
C THR A 88 4.14 -19.78 3.22
N GLU A 89 4.17 -18.52 3.68
CA GLU A 89 3.18 -17.99 4.60
C GLU A 89 1.79 -17.89 3.95
N THR A 90 1.73 -17.36 2.73
CA THR A 90 0.48 -17.20 1.99
C THR A 90 -0.20 -18.54 1.72
N LEU A 91 0.56 -19.52 1.22
CA LEU A 91 0.01 -20.85 0.91
C LEU A 91 -0.46 -21.58 2.18
N SER A 92 0.26 -21.39 3.30
CA SER A 92 -0.17 -21.91 4.61
C SER A 92 -1.48 -21.27 5.07
N ALA A 93 -1.58 -19.94 5.01
CA ALA A 93 -2.80 -19.22 5.39
C ALA A 93 -4.00 -19.61 4.53
N LEU A 94 -3.85 -19.66 3.19
CA LEU A 94 -4.91 -20.10 2.28
C LEU A 94 -5.38 -21.53 2.58
N LYS A 95 -4.47 -22.44 2.93
CA LYS A 95 -4.80 -23.82 3.32
C LYS A 95 -5.61 -23.87 4.62
N GLN A 96 -5.33 -22.99 5.57
CA GLN A 96 -6.04 -22.92 6.85
C GLN A 96 -7.46 -22.36 6.69
N LEU A 97 -7.62 -21.33 5.86
CA LEU A 97 -8.91 -20.64 5.67
C LEU A 97 -10.01 -21.48 5.03
N LYS A 98 -9.65 -22.52 4.25
CA LYS A 98 -10.60 -23.46 3.59
C LYS A 98 -11.81 -22.77 2.93
N THR A 99 -11.57 -21.67 2.24
CA THR A 99 -12.62 -20.89 1.57
C THR A 99 -13.10 -21.57 0.29
N GLN A 100 -14.38 -21.41 -0.04
CA GLN A 100 -14.97 -21.87 -1.30
C GLN A 100 -14.31 -21.24 -2.55
N CYS A 101 -13.68 -20.08 -2.39
CA CYS A 101 -13.00 -19.36 -3.47
C CYS A 101 -11.51 -19.72 -3.62
N GLN A 102 -11.04 -20.79 -2.97
CA GLN A 102 -9.61 -21.13 -2.89
C GLN A 102 -8.92 -21.24 -4.25
N GLY A 103 -9.59 -21.82 -5.26
CA GLY A 103 -9.04 -21.95 -6.61
C GLY A 103 -8.80 -20.60 -7.30
N SER A 104 -9.71 -19.63 -7.11
CA SER A 104 -9.55 -18.27 -7.66
C SER A 104 -8.43 -17.52 -6.98
N LEU A 105 -8.34 -17.63 -5.64
CA LEU A 105 -7.28 -16.99 -4.84
C LEU A 105 -5.89 -17.55 -5.19
N LEU A 106 -5.76 -18.88 -5.33
CA LEU A 106 -4.51 -19.50 -5.78
C LEU A 106 -4.08 -19.01 -7.17
N ARG A 107 -5.02 -18.89 -8.11
CA ARG A 107 -4.70 -18.36 -9.44
C ARG A 107 -4.21 -16.91 -9.40
N ILE A 108 -4.80 -16.07 -8.54
CA ILE A 108 -4.34 -14.68 -8.34
C ILE A 108 -2.92 -14.68 -7.79
N TRP A 109 -2.65 -15.53 -6.80
CA TRP A 109 -1.31 -15.68 -6.23
C TRP A 109 -0.30 -16.12 -7.30
N GLU A 110 -0.57 -17.21 -8.02
CA GLU A 110 0.29 -17.72 -9.09
C GLU A 110 0.53 -16.66 -10.16
N GLN A 111 -0.51 -15.95 -10.60
CA GLN A 111 -0.41 -14.89 -11.59
C GLN A 111 0.46 -13.73 -11.10
N ALA A 112 0.32 -13.31 -9.84
CA ALA A 112 1.16 -12.28 -9.23
C ALA A 112 2.64 -12.65 -9.29
N LEU A 113 2.98 -13.93 -9.13
CA LEU A 113 4.37 -14.39 -9.18
C LEU A 113 4.94 -14.52 -10.60
N THR A 114 4.13 -14.44 -11.66
CA THR A 114 4.63 -14.63 -13.05
C THR A 114 5.54 -13.49 -13.54
N SER A 115 5.53 -12.34 -12.88
CA SER A 115 6.29 -11.16 -13.28
C SER A 115 7.12 -10.60 -12.12
N THR A 116 8.10 -9.78 -12.47
CA THR A 116 8.86 -8.95 -11.53
C THR A 116 9.01 -7.55 -12.14
N TRP A 117 9.22 -6.53 -11.32
CA TRP A 117 9.43 -5.17 -11.82
C TRP A 117 10.67 -5.07 -12.73
N GLN A 118 10.46 -4.72 -13.99
CA GLN A 118 11.52 -4.62 -15.02
C GLN A 118 11.99 -3.19 -15.29
N SER A 119 11.31 -2.19 -14.74
CA SER A 119 11.68 -0.78 -14.91
C SER A 119 12.69 -0.36 -13.83
N PRO A 120 13.34 0.80 -13.96
CA PRO A 120 14.14 1.36 -12.88
C PRO A 120 13.35 1.36 -11.55
N PRO A 121 13.98 1.02 -10.42
CA PRO A 121 13.27 0.96 -9.14
C PRO A 121 12.84 2.37 -8.73
N VAL A 122 11.64 2.45 -8.18
CA VAL A 122 10.97 3.72 -7.84
C VAL A 122 10.81 3.85 -6.34
N TRP A 123 10.54 5.06 -5.85
CA TRP A 123 10.14 5.23 -4.45
C TRP A 123 8.84 4.50 -4.15
N VAL A 124 8.84 3.78 -3.03
CA VAL A 124 7.73 3.03 -2.47
C VAL A 124 7.49 3.55 -1.06
N HIS A 125 6.26 3.94 -0.74
CA HIS A 125 5.88 4.37 0.62
C HIS A 125 5.90 3.19 1.59
N GLY A 126 5.36 2.04 1.17
CA GLY A 126 5.35 0.77 1.88
C GLY A 126 4.15 0.56 2.82
N ASP A 127 3.49 1.65 3.22
CA ASP A 127 2.30 1.63 4.11
C ASP A 127 1.19 2.61 3.67
N ILE A 128 0.67 2.48 2.45
CA ILE A 128 -0.47 3.30 2.01
C ILE A 128 -1.76 2.79 2.65
N ALA A 129 -2.21 3.50 3.70
CA ALA A 129 -3.42 3.21 4.47
C ALA A 129 -4.13 4.50 4.89
N PRO A 130 -5.46 4.51 5.14
CA PRO A 130 -6.22 5.72 5.45
C PRO A 130 -5.62 6.59 6.57
N ARG A 131 -5.12 5.96 7.64
CA ARG A 131 -4.47 6.63 8.78
C ARG A 131 -3.25 7.47 8.39
N ASN A 132 -2.61 7.15 7.27
CA ASN A 132 -1.42 7.82 6.75
C ASN A 132 -1.75 8.87 5.68
N LEU A 133 -3.04 9.01 5.31
CA LEU A 133 -3.51 9.98 4.33
C LEU A 133 -4.15 11.16 5.06
N LEU A 134 -3.61 12.36 4.85
CA LEU A 134 -4.15 13.59 5.40
C LEU A 134 -5.03 14.26 4.37
N THR A 135 -6.18 14.78 4.83
CA THR A 135 -7.12 15.50 3.98
C THR A 135 -7.40 16.90 4.50
N THR A 136 -7.63 17.82 3.57
CA THR A 136 -8.13 19.18 3.84
C THR A 136 -9.21 19.49 2.81
N ASN A 137 -10.41 19.84 3.27
CA ASN A 137 -11.56 20.14 2.39
C ASN A 137 -11.84 19.03 1.34
N GLY A 138 -11.75 17.76 1.75
CA GLY A 138 -11.98 16.60 0.88
C GLY A 138 -10.85 16.28 -0.12
N ARG A 139 -9.74 17.03 -0.07
CA ARG A 139 -8.58 16.82 -0.95
C ARG A 139 -7.42 16.19 -0.19
N LEU A 140 -6.61 15.38 -0.86
CA LEU A 140 -5.38 14.86 -0.27
C LEU A 140 -4.42 16.04 -0.01
N SER A 141 -4.11 16.31 1.26
CA SER A 141 -3.20 17.39 1.67
C SER A 141 -1.82 16.89 2.07
N GLY A 142 -1.67 15.59 2.39
CA GLY A 142 -0.36 15.02 2.72
C GLY A 142 -0.40 13.51 2.88
N VAL A 143 0.79 12.91 2.88
CA VAL A 143 1.02 11.50 3.20
C VAL A 143 2.13 11.44 4.23
N ILE A 144 1.95 10.62 5.27
CA ILE A 144 2.86 10.51 6.42
C ILE A 144 3.22 9.04 6.67
N ASP A 145 4.13 8.81 7.62
CA ASP A 145 4.55 7.46 8.06
C ASP A 145 5.35 6.66 7.01
N PHE A 146 6.49 7.21 6.61
CA PHE A 146 7.46 6.59 5.68
C PHE A 146 8.35 5.53 6.37
N GLY A 147 7.88 4.89 7.45
CA GLY A 147 8.66 3.91 8.20
C GLY A 147 9.04 2.67 7.39
N LEU A 148 8.27 2.35 6.34
CA LEU A 148 8.49 1.21 5.46
C LEU A 148 8.99 1.61 4.05
N VAL A 149 9.53 2.81 3.91
CA VAL A 149 9.98 3.34 2.63
C VAL A 149 11.07 2.46 2.02
N ALA A 150 10.99 2.28 0.70
CA ALA A 150 11.97 1.53 -0.07
C ALA A 150 12.11 2.10 -1.49
N VAL A 151 13.13 1.64 -2.20
CA VAL A 151 13.35 1.86 -3.62
C VAL A 151 13.24 0.52 -4.33
N GLY A 152 12.16 0.30 -5.10
CA GLY A 152 11.85 -1.01 -5.66
C GLY A 152 10.56 -1.06 -6.50
N ASP A 153 9.83 -2.17 -6.39
CA ASP A 153 8.56 -2.45 -7.07
C ASP A 153 7.37 -1.70 -6.41
N PRO A 154 6.62 -0.88 -7.16
CA PRO A 154 5.53 -0.08 -6.58
C PRO A 154 4.29 -0.89 -6.18
N ALA A 155 4.20 -2.17 -6.52
CA ALA A 155 2.97 -2.96 -6.38
C ALA A 155 2.37 -2.97 -4.96
N CYS A 156 3.20 -2.92 -3.90
CA CYS A 156 2.70 -2.96 -2.53
C CYS A 156 1.92 -1.70 -2.10
N ASP A 157 2.20 -0.54 -2.70
CA ASP A 157 1.47 0.71 -2.43
C ASP A 157 0.06 0.73 -3.04
N LEU A 158 -0.22 -0.19 -3.97
CA LEU A 158 -1.51 -0.29 -4.66
C LEU A 158 -2.53 -1.10 -3.89
N VAL A 159 -2.15 -1.77 -2.79
CA VAL A 159 -3.03 -2.62 -1.97
C VAL A 159 -4.29 -1.88 -1.50
N ILE A 160 -4.19 -0.57 -1.30
CA ILE A 160 -5.31 0.29 -0.92
C ILE A 160 -6.51 0.19 -1.87
N ALA A 161 -6.26 -0.13 -3.13
CA ALA A 161 -7.28 -0.35 -4.15
C ALA A 161 -8.33 -1.38 -3.72
N TRP A 162 -7.93 -2.44 -3.01
CA TRP A 162 -8.84 -3.49 -2.53
C TRP A 162 -9.24 -3.33 -1.06
N THR A 163 -8.38 -2.73 -0.23
CA THR A 163 -8.65 -2.61 1.20
C THR A 163 -9.60 -1.46 1.53
N HIS A 164 -9.48 -0.30 0.87
CA HIS A 164 -10.23 0.90 1.26
C HIS A 164 -10.87 1.69 0.13
N LEU A 165 -10.62 1.38 -1.15
CA LEU A 165 -11.33 2.03 -2.25
C LEU A 165 -12.58 1.24 -2.66
N ASP A 166 -13.71 1.94 -2.80
CA ASP A 166 -14.87 1.37 -3.48
C ASP A 166 -14.60 1.16 -4.99
N LYS A 167 -15.56 0.57 -5.70
CA LYS A 167 -15.42 0.25 -7.13
C LYS A 167 -15.17 1.48 -8.00
N THR A 168 -15.79 2.61 -7.69
CA THR A 168 -15.65 3.85 -8.47
C THR A 168 -14.29 4.49 -8.20
N CYS A 169 -13.93 4.61 -6.92
CA CYS A 169 -12.67 5.16 -6.47
C CYS A 169 -11.48 4.34 -6.95
N ARG A 170 -11.58 2.99 -6.95
CA ARG A 170 -10.54 2.11 -7.49
C ARG A 170 -10.24 2.42 -8.96
N LYS A 171 -11.28 2.66 -9.77
CA LYS A 171 -11.11 3.00 -11.20
C LYS A 171 -10.43 4.35 -11.38
N GLU A 172 -10.82 5.34 -10.58
CA GLU A 172 -10.26 6.69 -10.63
C GLU A 172 -8.80 6.72 -10.16
N PHE A 173 -8.48 5.97 -9.10
CA PHE A 173 -7.13 5.74 -8.62
C PHE A 173 -6.25 5.09 -9.70
N ALA A 174 -6.73 3.99 -10.30
CA ALA A 174 -5.99 3.29 -11.35
C ALA A 174 -5.80 4.14 -12.62
N SER A 175 -6.82 4.91 -13.02
CA SER A 175 -6.74 5.82 -14.16
C SER A 175 -5.73 6.95 -13.95
N ALA A 176 -5.56 7.40 -12.70
CA ALA A 176 -4.58 8.42 -12.33
C ALA A 176 -3.15 7.88 -12.19
N LEU A 177 -2.99 6.55 -12.15
CA LEU A 177 -1.71 5.86 -11.98
C LEU A 177 -1.61 4.71 -12.99
N PRO A 178 -1.34 5.02 -14.28
CA PRO A 178 -1.39 4.05 -15.37
C PRO A 178 -0.16 3.13 -15.37
N LEU A 179 -0.13 2.20 -14.41
CA LEU A 179 0.86 1.11 -14.32
C LEU A 179 0.41 -0.08 -15.17
N GLY A 180 1.38 -0.88 -15.61
CA GLY A 180 1.13 -2.09 -16.40
C GLY A 180 0.30 -3.12 -15.66
N LEU A 181 -0.41 -3.96 -16.42
CA LEU A 181 -1.24 -5.04 -15.90
C LEU A 181 -0.47 -5.97 -14.94
N ASP A 182 0.79 -6.24 -15.25
CA ASP A 182 1.69 -7.05 -14.44
C ASP A 182 1.89 -6.47 -13.02
N CYS A 183 1.98 -5.14 -12.90
CA CYS A 183 2.09 -4.46 -11.61
C CYS A 183 0.79 -4.58 -10.79
N TRP A 184 -0.37 -4.43 -11.43
CA TRP A 184 -1.66 -4.62 -10.77
C TRP A 184 -1.89 -6.07 -10.34
N GLN A 185 -1.42 -7.05 -11.11
CA GLN A 185 -1.44 -8.46 -10.72
C GLN A 185 -0.57 -8.70 -9.47
N ARG A 186 0.63 -8.13 -9.42
CA ARG A 186 1.49 -8.18 -8.22
C ARG A 186 0.81 -7.53 -7.02
N ALA A 187 0.15 -6.40 -7.21
CA ALA A 187 -0.59 -5.71 -6.16
C ALA A 187 -1.77 -6.53 -5.61
N MET A 188 -2.48 -7.26 -6.47
CA MET A 188 -3.49 -8.23 -6.02
C MET A 188 -2.86 -9.33 -5.16
N GLY A 189 -1.67 -9.81 -5.53
CA GLY A 189 -0.91 -10.76 -4.71
C GLY A 189 -0.54 -10.20 -3.33
N TRP A 190 -0.09 -8.94 -3.26
CA TRP A 190 0.16 -8.26 -1.99
C TRP A 190 -1.11 -8.12 -1.14
N ALA A 191 -2.23 -7.74 -1.75
CA ALA A 191 -3.52 -7.64 -1.06
C ALA A 191 -4.01 -9.00 -0.55
N LEU A 192 -3.83 -10.05 -1.36
CA LEU A 192 -4.17 -11.42 -1.02
C LEU A 192 -3.36 -11.94 0.16
N TRP A 193 -2.03 -11.79 0.13
CA TRP A 193 -1.16 -12.22 1.22
C TRP A 193 -1.59 -11.55 2.52
N ASN A 194 -1.68 -10.21 2.52
CA ASN A 194 -2.03 -9.44 3.71
C ASN A 194 -3.39 -9.88 4.29
N ALA A 195 -4.42 -10.01 3.45
CA ALA A 195 -5.74 -10.46 3.90
C ALA A 195 -5.73 -11.91 4.41
N ALA A 196 -4.99 -12.81 3.76
CA ALA A 196 -4.92 -14.21 4.16
C ALA A 196 -4.26 -14.37 5.53
N ILE A 197 -3.14 -13.68 5.78
CA ILE A 197 -2.44 -13.77 7.07
C ILE A 197 -3.25 -13.16 8.22
N VAL A 198 -3.97 -12.06 7.97
CA VAL A 198 -4.84 -11.43 8.97
C VAL A 198 -5.97 -12.37 9.38
N LEU A 199 -6.56 -13.10 8.42
CA LEU A 199 -7.65 -14.04 8.72
C LEU A 199 -7.17 -15.36 9.32
N ALA A 200 -5.97 -15.82 8.96
CA ALA A 200 -5.38 -17.03 9.52
C ALA A 200 -4.79 -16.80 10.93
N GLY A 201 -4.47 -15.54 11.27
CA GLY A 201 -3.97 -15.16 12.58
C GLY A 201 -5.05 -15.20 13.67
N GLU A 202 -4.67 -15.64 14.88
CA GLU A 202 -5.60 -15.87 15.99
C GLU A 202 -6.02 -14.60 16.75
N ALA A 203 -5.37 -13.46 16.51
CA ALA A 203 -5.49 -12.26 17.36
C ALA A 203 -5.71 -10.94 16.59
N ALA A 204 -6.13 -11.00 15.32
CA ALA A 204 -6.42 -9.79 14.56
C ALA A 204 -7.66 -9.05 15.14
N PRO A 205 -7.63 -7.72 15.27
CA PRO A 205 -8.82 -6.94 15.63
C PRO A 205 -9.99 -7.19 14.65
N ALA A 206 -11.21 -7.24 15.17
CA ALA A 206 -12.41 -7.59 14.39
C ALA A 206 -12.59 -6.72 13.12
N GLU A 207 -12.23 -5.44 13.20
CA GLU A 207 -12.27 -4.51 12.08
C GLU A 207 -11.28 -4.92 10.96
N GLN A 208 -10.06 -5.31 11.32
CA GLN A 208 -9.06 -5.78 10.36
C GLN A 208 -9.49 -7.11 9.73
N THR A 209 -10.06 -8.02 10.52
CA THR A 209 -10.67 -9.27 10.02
C THR A 209 -11.79 -8.98 9.02
N ALA A 210 -12.66 -7.99 9.30
CA ALA A 210 -13.74 -7.61 8.38
C ALA A 210 -13.22 -7.05 7.05
N VAL A 211 -12.20 -6.18 7.10
CA VAL A 211 -11.54 -5.66 5.89
C VAL A 211 -10.89 -6.80 5.11
N ALA A 212 -10.13 -7.68 5.76
CA ALA A 212 -9.44 -8.79 5.12
C ALA A 212 -10.43 -9.77 4.45
N LYS A 213 -11.56 -10.07 5.10
CA LYS A 213 -12.62 -10.89 4.50
C LYS A 213 -13.18 -10.24 3.23
N ARG A 214 -13.53 -8.94 3.29
CA ARG A 214 -14.00 -8.18 2.13
C ARG A 214 -12.97 -8.20 0.99
N VAL A 215 -11.68 -8.08 1.29
CA VAL A 215 -10.60 -8.14 0.29
C VAL A 215 -10.59 -9.49 -0.42
N LEU A 216 -10.65 -10.62 0.31
CA LEU A 216 -10.65 -11.94 -0.32
C LEU A 216 -11.88 -12.17 -1.19
N ASP A 217 -13.07 -11.77 -0.71
CA ASP A 217 -14.32 -11.89 -1.47
C ASP A 217 -14.24 -11.07 -2.76
N LEU A 218 -13.77 -9.82 -2.65
CA LEU A 218 -13.61 -8.91 -3.77
C LEU A 218 -12.54 -9.36 -4.77
N LEU A 219 -11.41 -9.89 -4.32
CA LEU A 219 -10.39 -10.47 -5.20
C LEU A 219 -10.94 -11.67 -5.97
N ALA A 220 -11.75 -12.51 -5.33
CA ALA A 220 -12.37 -13.66 -5.98
C ALA A 220 -13.42 -13.26 -7.04
N GLU A 221 -14.13 -12.16 -6.83
CA GLU A 221 -15.16 -11.62 -7.73
C GLU A 221 -14.58 -10.75 -8.87
N ASP A 222 -13.53 -9.97 -8.58
CA ASP A 222 -13.08 -8.86 -9.44
C ASP A 222 -12.02 -9.25 -10.48
N GLN A 223 -12.29 -10.29 -11.26
CA GLN A 223 -11.46 -10.60 -12.45
C GLN A 223 -11.64 -9.57 -13.57
N SER A 224 -12.71 -8.76 -13.50
CA SER A 224 -13.04 -7.74 -14.50
C SER A 224 -12.21 -6.46 -14.39
N PHE A 225 -11.69 -6.12 -13.21
CA PHE A 225 -10.87 -4.92 -13.02
C PHE A 225 -9.58 -4.96 -13.86
N LEU A 226 -8.95 -6.11 -13.96
CA LEU A 226 -7.72 -6.29 -14.73
C LEU A 226 -7.93 -6.04 -16.23
N GLN A 227 -9.08 -6.46 -16.78
CA GLN A 227 -9.41 -6.31 -18.21
C GLN A 227 -9.61 -4.85 -18.66
N ASN A 228 -9.91 -3.94 -17.72
CA ASN A 228 -10.16 -2.52 -18.01
C ASN A 228 -8.92 -1.63 -17.80
N ASN A 229 -7.83 -2.19 -17.26
CA ASN A 229 -6.56 -1.51 -17.01
C ASN A 229 -5.39 -2.22 -17.73
N SER A 230 -5.70 -2.96 -18.81
CA SER A 230 -4.74 -3.65 -19.69
C SER A 230 -4.34 -2.78 -20.87
#